data_AF-A0A5J4WPY9-F1
#
_entry.id   AF-A0A5J4WPY9-F1
#
_cell.length_a   1.000
_cell.length_b   1.000
_cell.length_c   1.000
_cell.angle_alpha   90.00
_cell.angle_beta   90.00
_cell.angle_gamma   90.00
#
_symmetry.space_group_name_H-M   'P 1'
#
loop_
_entity.id
_entity.type
_entity.pdbx_description
1 polymer ?
#
loop_
_entity_poly.entity_id
_entity_poly.type
_entity_poly.pdbx_seq_one_letter_code
_entity_poly.pdbx_strand_id
1 'polypeptide(L)'
;MNHLEHSERKHFSLYLSNYNELKNLPSLVADLSSVEETVRLKSLDNILDEIGTAKMQCCRAEQFSGLLDGLAPLMTNIQNHELQRIASILELLSTKHLLMIDAELVSFLGIFKTKDIKNLMKLAFLNESTQMPIKESLAYTISSFRVIDDEYDQCFSPILYLLLNRLKEEEKFWNKKSYNKKLDQKRCKYGFRTLATILNALSITRLGTDVIKQEIANRGGIEIGLRYLNHPSAKIRVMAALLFGLNDFRNEEQQVQIKKIAQIQIKQGKVIKCEQCGEIVPIILFQQHVDVFNTLYDDNIDEYKSIEEVEQADDENNSSYPAIKRVNEDLEEEGLIETVQSNLFSKNEDRYINVLEFFQIYQNAWRL
;
A
#
# COMPACT_ATOMS: atom_id res chain seq x y z
N MET A 1 -22.40 6.67 -25.59
CA MET A 1 -22.61 5.35 -24.96
C MET A 1 -21.23 4.79 -24.68
N ASN A 2 -20.65 5.22 -23.56
CA ASN A 2 -19.29 4.84 -23.18
C ASN A 2 -19.34 3.54 -22.38
N HIS A 3 -18.36 2.69 -22.66
CA HIS A 3 -18.16 1.39 -22.05
C HIS A 3 -18.07 1.52 -20.53
N LEU A 4 -19.14 1.15 -19.82
CA LEU A 4 -19.05 0.67 -18.46
C LEU A 4 -18.24 -0.64 -18.54
N GLU A 5 -16.94 -0.60 -18.25
CA GLU A 5 -16.20 -1.82 -17.92
C GLU A 5 -16.92 -2.45 -16.72
N HIS A 6 -17.67 -3.52 -17.00
CA HIS A 6 -18.34 -4.32 -15.99
C HIS A 6 -17.28 -4.87 -15.05
N SER A 7 -17.36 -4.49 -13.78
CA SER A 7 -16.63 -5.11 -12.68
C SER A 7 -16.90 -6.62 -12.70
N GLU A 8 -15.96 -7.40 -13.24
CA GLU A 8 -16.07 -8.85 -13.37
C GLU A 8 -16.32 -9.51 -11.99
N ARG A 9 -15.91 -8.86 -10.89
CA ARG A 9 -16.08 -9.36 -9.52
C ARG A 9 -17.54 -9.50 -9.07
N LYS A 10 -18.47 -8.66 -9.56
CA LYS A 10 -19.85 -8.62 -9.06
C LYS A 10 -20.80 -9.62 -9.71
N HIS A 11 -20.42 -10.24 -10.83
CA HIS A 11 -21.33 -11.05 -11.65
C HIS A 11 -21.02 -12.56 -11.67
N PHE A 12 -20.00 -13.03 -10.94
CA PHE A 12 -19.78 -14.47 -10.80
C PHE A 12 -20.81 -15.09 -9.85
N SER A 13 -21.76 -15.83 -10.44
CA SER A 13 -22.81 -16.55 -9.74
C SER A 13 -22.24 -17.55 -8.72
N LEU A 14 -23.00 -17.83 -7.65
CA LEU A 14 -22.72 -18.83 -6.61
C LEU A 14 -22.41 -20.27 -7.12
N TYR A 15 -22.53 -20.55 -8.41
CA TYR A 15 -22.27 -21.86 -9.03
C TYR A 15 -20.80 -22.10 -9.42
N LEU A 16 -19.84 -21.51 -8.68
CA LEU A 16 -18.41 -21.75 -8.85
C LEU A 16 -17.94 -23.11 -8.29
N SER A 17 -18.82 -23.93 -7.70
CA SER A 17 -18.46 -25.21 -7.07
C SER A 17 -17.89 -26.26 -8.03
N ASN A 18 -18.02 -26.05 -9.35
CA ASN A 18 -17.62 -27.02 -10.38
C ASN A 18 -16.34 -26.63 -11.12
N TYR A 19 -15.73 -25.48 -10.84
CA TYR A 19 -14.50 -25.04 -11.51
C TYR A 19 -13.27 -25.50 -10.75
N ASN A 20 -12.48 -26.36 -11.40
CA ASN A 20 -11.16 -26.79 -10.92
C ASN A 20 -10.08 -26.25 -11.86
N GLU A 21 -9.87 -24.92 -11.83
CA GLU A 21 -8.93 -24.22 -12.72
C GLU A 21 -7.49 -24.71 -12.55
N LEU A 22 -7.13 -25.12 -11.32
CA LEU A 22 -5.81 -25.62 -10.93
C LEU A 22 -5.80 -27.15 -10.77
N LYS A 23 -6.36 -27.85 -11.75
CA LYS A 23 -6.55 -29.32 -11.69
C LYS A 23 -5.25 -30.11 -11.65
N ASN A 24 -4.16 -29.60 -12.20
CA ASN A 24 -2.87 -30.31 -12.24
C ASN A 24 -2.01 -29.97 -11.02
N LEU A 25 -2.29 -28.85 -10.34
CA LEU A 25 -1.52 -28.35 -9.21
C LEU A 25 -1.27 -29.41 -8.13
N PRO A 26 -2.23 -30.25 -7.70
CA PRO A 26 -1.97 -31.29 -6.71
C PRO A 26 -0.89 -32.29 -7.14
N SER A 27 -0.88 -32.69 -8.42
CA SER A 27 0.13 -33.62 -8.96
C SER A 27 1.50 -32.96 -9.00
N LEU A 28 1.57 -31.69 -9.43
CA LEU A 28 2.83 -30.95 -9.46
C LEU A 28 3.39 -30.76 -8.04
N VAL A 29 2.54 -30.43 -7.07
CA VAL A 29 2.93 -30.30 -5.66
C VAL A 29 3.47 -31.62 -5.12
N ALA A 30 2.91 -32.77 -5.51
CA ALA A 30 3.45 -34.07 -5.11
C ALA A 30 4.89 -34.29 -5.61
N ASP A 31 5.21 -33.85 -6.83
CA ASP A 31 6.55 -33.95 -7.40
C ASP A 31 7.60 -33.10 -6.66
N LEU A 32 7.18 -32.10 -5.86
CA LEU A 32 8.09 -31.31 -5.00
C LEU A 32 8.71 -32.14 -3.88
N SER A 33 8.14 -33.31 -3.55
CA SER A 33 8.72 -34.25 -2.58
C SER A 33 9.72 -35.23 -3.20
N SER A 34 10.00 -35.12 -4.51
CA SER A 34 10.97 -35.98 -5.19
C SER A 34 12.37 -35.80 -4.60
N VAL A 35 13.15 -36.88 -4.54
CA VAL A 35 14.57 -36.83 -4.15
C VAL A 35 15.41 -36.14 -5.23
N GLU A 36 14.98 -36.22 -6.49
CA GLU A 36 15.69 -35.66 -7.64
C GLU A 36 15.40 -34.15 -7.80
N GLU A 37 16.44 -33.32 -7.68
CA GLU A 37 16.34 -31.85 -7.83
C GLU A 37 15.79 -31.43 -9.19
N THR A 38 16.17 -32.13 -10.27
CA THR A 38 15.70 -31.83 -11.63
C THR A 38 14.18 -32.01 -11.77
N VAL A 39 13.61 -33.00 -11.08
CA VAL A 39 12.15 -33.22 -11.03
C VAL A 39 11.48 -32.08 -10.26
N ARG A 40 12.02 -31.71 -9.09
CA ARG A 40 11.48 -30.61 -8.28
C ARG A 40 11.53 -29.28 -9.03
N LEU A 41 12.66 -28.93 -9.65
CA LEU A 41 12.82 -27.71 -10.45
C LEU A 41 11.83 -27.65 -11.61
N LYS A 42 11.68 -28.75 -12.36
CA LYS A 42 10.70 -28.83 -13.46
C LYS A 42 9.27 -28.67 -12.94
N SER A 43 8.96 -29.26 -11.79
CA SER A 43 7.65 -29.09 -11.16
C SER A 43 7.40 -27.63 -10.75
N LEU A 44 8.38 -26.96 -10.12
CA LEU A 44 8.26 -25.54 -9.77
C LEU A 44 8.00 -24.66 -11.01
N ASP A 45 8.71 -24.92 -12.12
CA ASP A 45 8.48 -24.19 -13.38
C ASP A 45 7.05 -24.44 -13.92
N ASN A 46 6.57 -25.70 -13.88
CA ASN A 46 5.21 -26.03 -14.29
C ASN A 46 4.13 -25.42 -13.39
N ILE A 47 4.38 -25.34 -12.07
CA ILE A 47 3.48 -24.69 -11.10
C ILE A 47 3.36 -23.19 -11.43
N LEU A 48 4.48 -22.55 -11.74
CA LEU A 48 4.51 -21.15 -12.14
C LEU A 48 3.65 -20.92 -13.39
N ASP A 49 3.75 -21.79 -14.39
CA ASP A 49 2.96 -21.71 -15.62
C ASP A 49 1.46 -21.97 -15.39
N GLU A 50 1.12 -22.96 -14.57
CA GLU A 50 -0.27 -23.29 -14.22
C GLU A 50 -0.94 -22.12 -13.50
N ILE A 51 -0.30 -21.56 -12.46
CA ILE A 51 -0.79 -20.36 -11.78
C ILE A 51 -0.81 -19.16 -12.74
N GLY A 52 0.19 -19.05 -13.61
CA GLY A 52 0.34 -17.96 -14.58
C GLY A 52 -0.79 -17.90 -15.61
N THR A 53 -1.36 -19.04 -15.96
CA THR A 53 -2.46 -19.15 -16.94
C THR A 53 -3.84 -19.26 -16.31
N ALA A 54 -3.93 -19.59 -15.02
CA ALA A 54 -5.21 -19.72 -14.31
C ALA A 54 -6.02 -18.41 -14.25
N LYS A 55 -7.34 -18.56 -14.43
CA LYS A 55 -8.37 -17.56 -14.12
C LYS A 55 -8.62 -17.51 -12.61
N MET A 56 -7.96 -16.57 -11.93
CA MET A 56 -7.97 -16.46 -10.47
C MET A 56 -9.36 -16.25 -9.86
N GLN A 57 -10.28 -15.61 -10.59
CA GLN A 57 -11.68 -15.45 -10.18
C GLN A 57 -12.43 -16.79 -10.06
N CYS A 58 -11.91 -17.86 -10.68
CA CYS A 58 -12.46 -19.22 -10.61
C CYS A 58 -11.68 -20.12 -9.64
N CYS A 59 -10.62 -19.63 -8.99
CA CYS A 59 -9.81 -20.42 -8.06
C CYS A 59 -10.40 -20.38 -6.65
N ARG A 60 -10.22 -21.47 -5.91
CA ARG A 60 -10.55 -21.60 -4.49
C ARG A 60 -9.30 -21.42 -3.65
N ALA A 61 -9.44 -20.71 -2.53
CA ALA A 61 -8.35 -20.49 -1.58
C ALA A 61 -7.68 -21.79 -1.13
N GLU A 62 -8.48 -22.83 -0.87
CA GLU A 62 -8.01 -24.13 -0.39
C GLU A 62 -7.08 -24.84 -1.37
N GLN A 63 -7.21 -24.61 -2.69
CA GLN A 63 -6.34 -25.21 -3.71
C GLN A 63 -4.88 -24.81 -3.53
N PHE A 64 -4.62 -23.65 -2.92
CA PHE A 64 -3.27 -23.17 -2.67
C PHE A 64 -2.68 -23.68 -1.34
N SER A 65 -3.48 -24.24 -0.43
CA SER A 65 -2.99 -24.70 0.88
C SER A 65 -1.89 -25.76 0.73
N GLY A 66 -2.14 -26.79 -0.09
CA GLY A 66 -1.17 -27.85 -0.37
C GLY A 66 0.08 -27.33 -1.09
N LEU A 67 -0.07 -26.34 -1.97
CA LEU A 67 1.07 -25.68 -2.61
C LEU A 67 1.96 -25.01 -1.57
N LEU A 68 1.41 -24.20 -0.67
CA LEU A 68 2.20 -23.51 0.35
C LEU A 68 2.93 -24.50 1.28
N ASP A 69 2.28 -25.62 1.62
CA ASP A 69 2.92 -26.71 2.37
C ASP A 69 4.05 -27.39 1.59
N GLY A 70 3.87 -27.61 0.29
CA GLY A 70 4.87 -28.22 -0.58
C GLY A 70 6.10 -27.33 -0.84
N LEU A 71 5.92 -26.01 -0.88
CA LEU A 71 7.03 -25.05 -1.09
C LEU A 71 7.90 -24.88 0.17
N ALA A 72 7.30 -24.95 1.36
CA ALA A 72 7.98 -24.61 2.61
C ALA A 72 9.28 -25.42 2.87
N PRO A 73 9.31 -26.76 2.76
CA PRO A 73 10.54 -27.54 2.99
C PRO A 73 11.70 -27.12 2.08
N LEU A 74 11.41 -26.73 0.84
CA LEU A 74 12.41 -26.36 -0.16
C LEU A 74 13.02 -24.97 0.09
N MET A 75 12.37 -24.11 0.88
CA MET A 75 12.90 -22.79 1.24
C MET A 75 13.95 -22.83 2.36
N THR A 76 14.10 -23.96 3.05
CA THR A 76 15.05 -24.10 4.17
C THR A 76 16.51 -24.05 3.72
N ASN A 77 16.81 -24.39 2.46
CA ASN A 77 18.14 -24.31 1.89
C ASN A 77 18.26 -23.12 0.91
N ILE A 78 18.88 -22.06 1.39
CA ILE A 78 18.91 -20.73 0.75
C ILE A 78 19.87 -20.66 -0.44
N GLN A 79 20.81 -21.62 -0.53
CA GLN A 79 21.78 -21.71 -1.63
C GLN A 79 21.20 -22.43 -2.86
N ASN A 80 19.95 -22.87 -2.80
CA ASN A 80 19.34 -23.73 -3.80
C ASN A 80 18.74 -22.92 -4.96
N HIS A 81 18.91 -23.43 -6.18
CA HIS A 81 18.25 -22.93 -7.39
C HIS A 81 16.71 -22.91 -7.26
N GLU A 82 16.15 -23.77 -6.42
CA GLU A 82 14.73 -23.84 -6.10
C GLU A 82 14.20 -22.55 -5.47
N LEU A 83 14.97 -21.90 -4.57
CA LEU A 83 14.52 -20.68 -3.88
C LEU A 83 14.13 -19.57 -4.86
N GLN A 84 14.86 -19.45 -5.98
CA GLN A 84 14.54 -18.48 -7.02
C GLN A 84 13.17 -18.76 -7.69
N ARG A 85 12.85 -20.03 -7.94
CA ARG A 85 11.57 -20.41 -8.56
C ARG A 85 10.43 -20.25 -7.55
N ILE A 86 10.66 -20.63 -6.30
CA ILE A 86 9.71 -20.43 -5.20
C ILE A 86 9.40 -18.94 -5.03
N ALA A 87 10.43 -18.08 -4.98
CA ALA A 87 10.24 -16.63 -4.90
C ALA A 87 9.42 -16.10 -6.08
N SER A 88 9.62 -16.64 -7.29
CA SER A 88 8.84 -16.27 -8.48
C SER A 88 7.37 -16.72 -8.39
N ILE A 89 7.10 -17.91 -7.85
CA ILE A 89 5.74 -18.43 -7.62
C ILE A 89 5.02 -17.56 -6.57
N LEU A 90 5.69 -17.27 -5.46
CA LEU A 90 5.12 -16.47 -4.37
C LEU A 90 4.86 -15.03 -4.83
N GLU A 91 5.78 -14.45 -5.59
CA GLU A 91 5.59 -13.13 -6.20
C GLU A 91 4.39 -13.14 -7.17
N LEU A 92 4.28 -14.15 -8.04
CA LEU A 92 3.15 -14.30 -8.94
C LEU A 92 1.83 -14.37 -8.16
N LEU A 93 1.74 -15.21 -7.12
CA LEU A 93 0.57 -15.29 -6.25
C LEU A 93 0.25 -13.94 -5.61
N SER A 94 1.27 -13.22 -5.14
CA SER A 94 1.11 -11.90 -4.53
C SER A 94 0.58 -10.83 -5.49
N THR A 95 0.62 -11.05 -6.80
CA THR A 95 -0.04 -10.16 -7.78
C THR A 95 -1.42 -10.68 -8.19
N LYS A 96 -1.55 -12.00 -8.33
CA LYS A 96 -2.73 -12.65 -8.88
C LYS A 96 -3.86 -12.84 -7.88
N HIS A 97 -3.57 -12.95 -6.58
CA HIS A 97 -4.59 -13.13 -5.56
C HIS A 97 -5.63 -11.98 -5.56
N LEU A 98 -5.23 -10.78 -5.97
CA LEU A 98 -6.12 -9.62 -6.14
C LEU A 98 -7.20 -9.82 -7.21
N LEU A 99 -7.09 -10.84 -8.06
CA LEU A 99 -8.10 -11.17 -9.07
C LEU A 99 -9.08 -12.26 -8.59
N MET A 100 -8.90 -12.78 -7.37
CA MET A 100 -9.85 -13.71 -6.76
C MET A 100 -11.13 -12.96 -6.36
N ILE A 101 -12.25 -13.68 -6.28
CA ILE A 101 -13.47 -13.14 -5.67
C ILE A 101 -13.22 -12.84 -4.18
N ASP A 102 -13.86 -11.82 -3.64
CA ASP A 102 -13.53 -11.29 -2.31
C ASP A 102 -13.54 -12.35 -1.19
N ALA A 103 -14.53 -13.26 -1.18
CA ALA A 103 -14.61 -14.33 -0.18
C ALA A 103 -13.42 -15.31 -0.25
N GLU A 104 -12.95 -15.61 -1.46
CA GLU A 104 -11.81 -16.50 -1.69
C GLU A 104 -10.49 -15.76 -1.44
N LEU A 105 -10.41 -14.47 -1.77
CA LEU A 105 -9.28 -13.62 -1.42
C LEU A 105 -9.04 -13.60 0.09
N VAL A 106 -10.10 -13.31 0.88
CA VAL A 106 -10.01 -13.30 2.35
C VAL A 106 -9.58 -14.66 2.88
N SER A 107 -10.19 -15.74 2.38
CA SER A 107 -9.84 -17.11 2.76
C SER A 107 -8.38 -17.44 2.42
N PHE A 108 -7.90 -17.04 1.23
CA PHE A 108 -6.53 -17.28 0.79
C PHE A 108 -5.52 -16.53 1.67
N LEU A 109 -5.77 -15.26 1.99
CA LEU A 109 -4.91 -14.49 2.91
C LEU A 109 -4.90 -15.12 4.32
N GLY A 110 -6.04 -15.63 4.78
CA GLY A 110 -6.14 -16.39 6.04
C GLY A 110 -5.27 -17.65 6.03
N ILE A 111 -5.36 -18.45 4.97
CA ILE A 111 -4.50 -19.63 4.78
C ILE A 111 -3.04 -19.20 4.76
N PHE A 112 -2.67 -18.23 3.92
CA PHE A 112 -1.29 -17.78 3.78
C PHE A 112 -0.65 -17.36 5.11
N LYS A 113 -1.41 -16.64 5.96
CA LYS A 113 -0.94 -16.16 7.27
C LYS A 113 -0.74 -17.27 8.31
N THR A 114 -1.44 -18.41 8.18
CA THR A 114 -1.29 -19.55 9.11
C THR A 114 -0.16 -20.50 8.73
N LYS A 115 0.38 -20.37 7.52
CA LYS A 115 1.45 -21.23 7.00
C LYS A 115 2.84 -20.70 7.34
N ASP A 116 3.78 -21.62 7.55
CA ASP A 116 5.16 -21.26 7.90
C ASP A 116 5.93 -20.59 6.75
N ILE A 117 5.39 -20.66 5.52
CA ILE A 117 5.92 -19.97 4.35
C ILE A 117 6.16 -18.47 4.62
N LYS A 118 5.32 -17.82 5.44
CA LYS A 118 5.51 -16.43 5.90
C LYS A 118 6.88 -16.24 6.54
N ASN A 119 7.20 -17.07 7.53
CA ASN A 119 8.43 -16.95 8.31
C ASN A 119 9.64 -17.33 7.46
N LEU A 120 9.51 -18.34 6.61
CA LEU A 120 10.57 -18.77 5.69
C LEU A 120 10.92 -17.67 4.68
N MET A 121 9.94 -16.95 4.13
CA MET A 121 10.22 -15.78 3.29
C MET A 121 11.00 -14.70 4.04
N LYS A 122 10.61 -14.39 5.28
CA LYS A 122 11.30 -13.40 6.13
C LYS A 122 12.74 -13.81 6.40
N LEU A 123 12.96 -15.06 6.80
CA LEU A 123 14.30 -15.62 7.05
C LEU A 123 15.17 -15.58 5.78
N ALA A 124 14.62 -16.01 4.64
CA ALA A 124 15.34 -15.96 3.36
C ALA A 124 15.65 -14.52 2.93
N PHE A 125 14.75 -13.57 3.16
CA PHE A 125 14.99 -12.16 2.87
C PHE A 125 16.10 -11.55 3.74
N LEU A 126 16.09 -11.83 5.05
CA LEU A 126 17.07 -11.33 6.01
C LEU A 126 18.45 -11.95 5.83
N ASN A 127 18.53 -13.17 5.29
CA ASN A 127 19.81 -13.84 5.09
C ASN A 127 20.74 -13.06 4.13
N GLU A 128 21.96 -12.76 4.57
CA GLU A 128 22.94 -11.99 3.79
C GLU A 128 23.39 -12.68 2.50
N SER A 129 23.37 -14.02 2.47
CA SER A 129 23.76 -14.82 1.30
C SER A 129 22.69 -14.88 0.21
N THR A 130 21.44 -14.49 0.51
CA THR A 130 20.37 -14.47 -0.49
C THR A 130 20.66 -13.42 -1.55
N GLN A 131 20.62 -13.83 -2.81
CA GLN A 131 20.87 -12.93 -3.93
C GLN A 131 19.83 -11.80 -3.98
N MET A 132 20.29 -10.60 -4.34
CA MET A 132 19.45 -9.40 -4.36
C MET A 132 18.13 -9.56 -5.15
N PRO A 133 18.10 -10.15 -6.37
CA PRO A 133 16.84 -10.32 -7.09
C PRO A 133 15.81 -11.17 -6.34
N ILE A 134 16.28 -12.17 -5.58
CA ILE A 134 15.41 -13.01 -4.74
C ILE A 134 14.91 -12.18 -3.56
N LYS A 135 15.80 -11.40 -2.89
CA LYS A 135 15.40 -10.51 -1.79
C LYS A 135 14.31 -9.52 -2.22
N GLU A 136 14.38 -8.97 -3.42
CA GLU A 136 13.36 -8.07 -3.94
C GLU A 136 12.01 -8.75 -4.15
N SER A 137 12.03 -9.95 -4.74
CA SER A 137 10.82 -10.74 -4.99
C SER A 137 10.13 -11.10 -3.67
N LEU A 138 10.93 -11.50 -2.67
CA LEU A 138 10.45 -11.80 -1.32
C LEU A 138 9.96 -10.55 -0.60
N ALA A 139 10.69 -9.43 -0.66
CA ALA A 139 10.27 -8.17 -0.04
C ALA A 139 8.95 -7.65 -0.64
N TYR A 140 8.80 -7.74 -1.97
CA TYR A 140 7.54 -7.42 -2.65
C TYR A 140 6.40 -8.31 -2.14
N THR A 141 6.62 -9.61 -2.10
CA THR A 141 5.64 -10.60 -1.62
C THR A 141 5.25 -10.35 -0.17
N ILE A 142 6.23 -10.10 0.72
CA ILE A 142 6.02 -9.80 2.14
C ILE A 142 5.16 -8.54 2.31
N SER A 143 5.45 -7.52 1.51
CA SER A 143 4.70 -6.25 1.53
C SER A 143 3.27 -6.47 1.02
N SER A 144 3.12 -7.13 -0.13
CA SER A 144 1.83 -7.36 -0.79
C SER A 144 0.86 -8.17 0.08
N PHE A 145 1.34 -9.25 0.71
CA PHE A 145 0.51 -10.05 1.61
C PHE A 145 0.33 -9.46 3.01
N ARG A 146 0.96 -8.31 3.31
CA ARG A 146 0.91 -7.64 4.62
C ARG A 146 1.23 -8.59 5.76
N VAL A 147 2.37 -9.24 5.62
CA VAL A 147 2.86 -10.19 6.61
C VAL A 147 3.95 -9.60 7.50
N ILE A 148 4.18 -8.28 7.44
CA ILE A 148 4.90 -7.53 8.47
C ILE A 148 3.95 -7.40 9.66
N ASP A 149 4.29 -8.04 10.78
CA ASP A 149 3.36 -8.19 11.90
C ASP A 149 3.24 -6.88 12.72
N ASP A 150 4.36 -6.19 12.96
CA ASP A 150 4.46 -4.90 13.66
C ASP A 150 5.79 -4.18 13.36
N GLU A 151 6.06 -3.07 14.06
CA GLU A 151 7.31 -2.31 13.97
C GLU A 151 8.56 -3.06 14.43
N TYR A 152 8.41 -4.11 15.24
CA TYR A 152 9.51 -4.93 15.77
C TYR A 152 9.83 -6.11 14.85
N ASP A 153 9.03 -6.33 13.82
CA ASP A 153 9.34 -7.28 12.75
C ASP A 153 10.67 -6.92 12.11
N GLN A 154 11.64 -7.83 12.22
CA GLN A 154 13.00 -7.62 11.74
C GLN A 154 13.07 -7.33 10.24
N CYS A 155 12.04 -7.69 9.47
CA CYS A 155 11.97 -7.39 8.04
C CYS A 155 11.52 -5.95 7.74
N PHE A 156 10.83 -5.27 8.66
CA PHE A 156 10.23 -3.96 8.39
C PHE A 156 11.28 -2.92 7.95
N SER A 157 12.26 -2.65 8.81
CA SER A 157 13.31 -1.66 8.53
C SER A 157 14.12 -1.99 7.27
N PRO A 158 14.60 -3.23 7.07
CA PRO A 158 15.34 -3.59 5.86
C PRO A 158 14.50 -3.51 4.57
N ILE A 159 13.22 -3.89 4.58
CA ILE A 159 12.32 -3.73 3.43
C ILE A 159 12.11 -2.25 3.11
N LEU A 160 11.86 -1.42 4.13
CA LEU A 160 11.70 0.01 3.95
C LEU A 160 12.96 0.66 3.36
N TYR A 161 14.14 0.28 3.86
CA TYR A 161 15.41 0.74 3.31
C TYR A 161 15.62 0.30 1.85
N LEU A 162 15.31 -0.95 1.54
CA LEU A 162 15.35 -1.49 0.18
C LEU A 162 14.45 -0.68 -0.77
N LEU A 163 13.20 -0.42 -0.38
CA LEU A 163 12.24 0.36 -1.15
C LEU A 163 12.74 1.78 -1.43
N LEU A 164 13.23 2.48 -0.40
CA LEU A 164 13.73 3.85 -0.54
C LEU A 164 14.97 3.92 -1.42
N ASN A 165 15.85 2.92 -1.37
CA ASN A 165 17.01 2.86 -2.26
C ASN A 165 16.59 2.60 -3.72
N ARG A 166 15.65 1.67 -3.95
CA ARG A 166 15.13 1.43 -5.29
C ARG A 166 14.39 2.64 -5.86
N LEU A 167 13.66 3.38 -5.02
CA LEU A 167 13.05 4.65 -5.42
C LEU A 167 14.11 5.63 -5.92
N LYS A 168 15.18 5.85 -5.14
CA LYS A 168 16.28 6.75 -5.52
C LYS A 168 16.98 6.32 -6.82
N GLU A 169 17.11 5.01 -7.05
CA GLU A 169 17.68 4.49 -8.28
C GLU A 169 16.76 4.76 -9.47
N GLU A 170 15.47 4.48 -9.35
CA GLU A 170 14.47 4.73 -10.39
C GLU A 170 14.36 6.23 -10.74
N GLU A 171 14.42 7.09 -9.72
CA GLU A 171 14.43 8.55 -9.87
C GLU A 171 15.62 9.07 -10.69
N LYS A 172 16.78 8.41 -10.65
CA LYS A 172 17.93 8.79 -11.50
C LYS A 172 17.67 8.55 -12.98
N PHE A 173 16.79 7.60 -13.31
CA PHE A 173 16.43 7.28 -14.69
C PHE A 173 15.26 8.11 -15.21
N TRP A 174 14.44 8.66 -14.32
CA TRP A 174 13.30 9.50 -14.64
C TRP A 174 13.64 10.68 -15.54
N ASN A 175 14.68 11.44 -15.18
CA ASN A 175 15.12 12.61 -15.95
C ASN A 175 15.77 12.25 -17.29
N LYS A 176 15.91 10.96 -17.62
CA LYS A 176 16.66 10.46 -18.78
C LYS A 176 15.86 9.60 -19.75
N LYS A 177 14.67 9.12 -19.38
CA LYS A 177 13.86 8.25 -20.24
C LYS A 177 12.39 8.67 -20.21
N SER A 178 11.81 8.90 -21.38
CA SER A 178 10.37 8.93 -21.54
C SER A 178 9.78 7.58 -21.15
N TYR A 179 8.69 7.60 -20.37
CA TYR A 179 7.96 6.40 -19.96
C TYR A 179 7.63 5.54 -21.20
N ASN A 180 8.09 4.29 -21.21
CA ASN A 180 7.87 3.38 -22.33
C ASN A 180 7.06 2.16 -21.88
N LYS A 181 5.77 2.19 -22.19
CA LYS A 181 4.80 1.10 -21.94
C LYS A 181 5.24 -0.26 -22.53
N LYS A 182 6.16 -0.30 -23.51
CA LYS A 182 6.72 -1.54 -24.08
C LYS A 182 7.84 -2.17 -23.24
N LEU A 183 8.47 -1.40 -22.34
CA LEU A 183 9.46 -1.92 -21.38
C LEU A 183 8.79 -2.52 -20.14
N ASP A 184 7.51 -2.22 -19.92
CA ASP A 184 6.62 -2.91 -18.99
C ASP A 184 6.28 -4.30 -19.56
N GLN A 185 7.29 -5.19 -19.62
CA GLN A 185 7.15 -6.53 -20.18
C GLN A 185 6.10 -7.32 -19.41
N LYS A 186 5.24 -7.99 -20.18
CA LYS A 186 4.20 -8.94 -19.76
C LYS A 186 4.59 -9.76 -18.53
N ARG A 187 3.73 -9.70 -17.52
CA ARG A 187 3.43 -10.63 -16.42
C ARG A 187 4.48 -11.73 -16.15
N CYS A 188 5.09 -11.65 -14.95
CA CYS A 188 5.91 -12.65 -14.21
C CYS A 188 7.35 -12.24 -13.80
N LYS A 189 7.70 -10.94 -13.79
CA LYS A 189 8.93 -10.43 -13.09
C LYS A 189 8.63 -9.11 -12.36
N TYR A 190 7.83 -9.18 -11.31
CA TYR A 190 7.34 -8.09 -10.47
C TYR A 190 8.10 -7.97 -9.15
N GLY A 191 9.40 -7.66 -9.24
CA GLY A 191 10.12 -7.07 -8.10
C GLY A 191 9.86 -5.55 -8.00
N PHE A 192 10.63 -4.85 -7.17
CA PHE A 192 10.65 -3.38 -7.08
C PHE A 192 11.31 -2.72 -8.30
N ARG A 193 10.80 -3.00 -9.51
CA ARG A 193 11.42 -2.63 -10.79
C ARG A 193 10.83 -1.40 -11.44
N THR A 194 9.63 -1.00 -11.02
CA THR A 194 8.95 0.18 -11.55
C THR A 194 8.58 1.10 -10.39
N LEU A 195 8.50 2.40 -10.67
CA LEU A 195 7.97 3.35 -9.71
C LEU A 195 6.63 2.90 -9.12
N ALA A 196 5.70 2.44 -9.97
CA ALA A 196 4.39 2.00 -9.52
C ALA A 196 4.46 0.85 -8.50
N THR A 197 5.33 -0.14 -8.72
CA THR A 197 5.53 -1.24 -7.76
C THR A 197 6.18 -0.79 -6.46
N ILE A 198 7.13 0.15 -6.52
CA ILE A 198 7.82 0.69 -5.34
C ILE A 198 6.84 1.51 -4.48
N LEU A 199 6.11 2.44 -5.11
CA LEU A 199 5.14 3.29 -4.42
C LEU A 199 3.97 2.48 -3.88
N ASN A 200 3.49 1.46 -4.59
CA ASN A 200 2.45 0.56 -4.08
C ASN A 200 2.92 -0.16 -2.82
N ALA A 201 4.15 -0.70 -2.80
CA ALA A 201 4.68 -1.36 -1.61
C ALA A 201 4.86 -0.39 -0.43
N LEU A 202 5.40 0.82 -0.65
CA LEU A 202 5.46 1.87 0.38
C LEU A 202 4.07 2.22 0.93
N SER A 203 3.07 2.33 0.04
CA SER A 203 1.69 2.67 0.41
C SER A 203 1.01 1.55 1.18
N ILE A 204 1.28 0.28 0.86
CA ILE A 204 0.75 -0.86 1.61
C ILE A 204 1.36 -0.89 3.01
N THR A 205 2.67 -0.63 3.14
CA THR A 205 3.33 -0.61 4.46
C THR A 205 2.77 0.49 5.36
N ARG A 206 2.28 1.62 4.84
CA ARG A 206 1.56 2.66 5.62
C ARG A 206 0.35 2.12 6.39
N LEU A 207 -0.26 1.03 5.94
CA LEU A 207 -1.47 0.49 6.57
C LEU A 207 -1.21 -0.31 7.87
N GLY A 208 0.04 -0.30 8.34
CA GLY A 208 0.46 -0.91 9.60
C GLY A 208 0.06 -0.09 10.84
N THR A 209 0.78 -0.34 11.94
CA THR A 209 0.63 0.39 13.21
C THR A 209 0.98 1.87 13.05
N ASP A 210 0.57 2.68 14.02
CA ASP A 210 0.93 4.11 14.04
C ASP A 210 2.45 4.32 14.10
N VAL A 211 3.19 3.40 14.74
CA VAL A 211 4.66 3.40 14.74
C VAL A 211 5.22 3.19 13.33
N ILE A 212 4.66 2.25 12.56
CA ILE A 212 5.04 2.04 11.16
C ILE A 212 4.75 3.28 10.32
N LYS A 213 3.56 3.90 10.48
CA LYS A 213 3.21 5.16 9.79
C LYS A 213 4.20 6.26 10.10
N GLN A 214 4.54 6.45 11.38
CA GLN A 214 5.48 7.46 11.83
C GLN A 214 6.88 7.22 11.26
N GLU A 215 7.34 5.97 11.22
CA GLU A 215 8.65 5.64 10.66
C GLU A 215 8.72 5.93 9.15
N ILE A 216 7.65 5.64 8.40
CA ILE A 216 7.58 5.99 6.98
C ILE A 216 7.58 7.52 6.81
N ALA A 217 6.82 8.25 7.63
CA ALA A 217 6.80 9.72 7.60
C ALA A 217 8.19 10.31 7.92
N ASN A 218 8.86 9.80 8.96
CA ASN A 218 10.22 10.23 9.36
C ASN A 218 11.26 10.02 8.25
N ARG A 219 11.03 9.06 7.34
CA ARG A 219 11.91 8.75 6.21
C ARG A 219 11.52 9.44 4.91
N GLY A 220 10.67 10.46 4.99
CA GLY A 220 10.31 11.28 3.84
C GLY A 220 9.07 10.78 3.09
N GLY A 221 8.24 9.91 3.69
CA GLY A 221 7.07 9.34 3.03
C GLY A 221 6.07 10.40 2.54
N ILE A 222 5.86 11.46 3.32
CA ILE A 222 4.96 12.58 2.96
C ILE A 222 5.50 13.31 1.73
N GLU A 223 6.79 13.63 1.74
CA GLU A 223 7.49 14.35 0.68
C GLU A 223 7.59 13.52 -0.61
N ILE A 224 7.73 12.19 -0.48
CA ILE A 224 7.62 11.25 -1.60
C ILE A 224 6.20 11.30 -2.18
N GLY A 225 5.17 11.24 -1.33
CA GLY A 225 3.78 11.37 -1.77
C GLY A 225 3.56 12.66 -2.55
N LEU A 226 3.89 13.81 -1.96
CA LEU A 226 3.76 15.13 -2.58
C LEU A 226 4.42 15.21 -3.96
N ARG A 227 5.64 14.68 -4.09
CA ARG A 227 6.42 14.68 -5.34
C ARG A 227 5.70 13.99 -6.50
N TYR A 228 4.89 12.97 -6.23
CA TYR A 228 4.27 12.12 -7.25
C TYR A 228 2.76 12.37 -7.44
N LEU A 229 2.17 13.33 -6.74
CA LEU A 229 0.74 13.65 -6.88
C LEU A 229 0.36 14.12 -8.29
N ASN A 230 1.27 14.79 -9.00
CA ASN A 230 1.07 15.28 -10.37
C ASN A 230 1.62 14.34 -11.45
N HIS A 231 1.87 13.08 -11.12
CA HIS A 231 2.42 12.12 -12.07
C HIS A 231 1.44 11.83 -13.23
N PRO A 232 1.86 11.64 -14.49
CA PRO A 232 0.94 11.33 -15.60
C PRO A 232 0.15 10.03 -15.45
N SER A 233 0.67 9.04 -14.74
CA SER A 233 -0.04 7.77 -14.46
C SER A 233 -0.94 7.89 -13.23
N ALA A 234 -2.24 7.70 -13.43
CA ALA A 234 -3.28 7.63 -12.40
C ALA A 234 -2.91 6.69 -11.24
N LYS A 235 -2.45 5.47 -11.55
CA LYS A 235 -2.01 4.50 -10.55
C LYS A 235 -0.92 5.05 -9.62
N ILE A 236 0.04 5.79 -10.16
CA ILE A 236 1.11 6.41 -9.37
C ILE A 236 0.54 7.54 -8.50
N ARG A 237 -0.35 8.37 -9.04
CA ARG A 237 -0.99 9.45 -8.27
C ARG A 237 -1.79 8.92 -7.08
N VAL A 238 -2.53 7.82 -7.27
CA VAL A 238 -3.27 7.14 -6.18
C VAL A 238 -2.32 6.67 -5.06
N MET A 239 -1.20 6.02 -5.41
CA MET A 239 -0.21 5.59 -4.40
C MET A 239 0.48 6.79 -3.73
N ALA A 240 0.75 7.84 -4.50
CA ALA A 240 1.32 9.08 -4.01
C ALA A 240 0.39 9.77 -3.00
N ALA A 241 -0.91 9.81 -3.27
CA ALA A 241 -1.93 10.34 -2.37
C ALA A 241 -2.01 9.52 -1.08
N LEU A 242 -1.92 8.19 -1.16
CA LEU A 242 -1.83 7.34 0.02
C LEU A 242 -0.61 7.68 0.88
N LEU A 243 0.56 7.95 0.30
CA LEU A 243 1.72 8.35 1.08
C LEU A 243 1.60 9.78 1.64
N PHE A 244 1.05 10.70 0.86
CA PHE A 244 0.84 12.10 1.27
C PHE A 244 -0.13 12.20 2.45
N GLY A 245 -1.16 11.35 2.50
CA GLY A 245 -2.10 11.27 3.63
C GLY A 245 -1.47 10.90 4.98
N LEU A 246 -0.17 10.58 5.06
CA LEU A 246 0.57 10.54 6.32
C LEU A 246 0.68 11.93 6.99
N ASN A 247 0.44 13.01 6.25
CA ASN A 247 0.44 14.36 6.79
C ASN A 247 -0.66 14.55 7.85
N ASP A 248 -1.85 14.00 7.61
CA ASP A 248 -2.97 14.07 8.57
C ASP A 248 -2.61 13.36 9.89
N PHE A 249 -2.00 12.18 9.77
CA PHE A 249 -1.50 11.42 10.92
C PHE A 249 -0.47 12.25 11.73
N ARG A 250 0.47 12.92 11.04
CA ARG A 250 1.47 13.78 11.70
C ARG A 250 0.82 14.95 12.43
N ASN A 251 -0.21 15.57 11.83
CA ASN A 251 -0.95 16.67 12.41
C ASN A 251 -1.75 16.23 13.65
N GLU A 252 -2.40 15.07 13.59
CA GLU A 252 -3.13 14.48 14.72
C GLU A 252 -2.19 14.19 15.91
N GLU A 253 -1.01 13.60 15.66
CA GLU A 253 -0.02 13.37 16.71
C GLU A 253 0.47 14.67 17.35
N GLN A 254 0.76 15.69 16.52
CA GLN A 254 1.15 17.01 17.01
C GLN A 254 0.04 17.62 17.89
N GLN A 255 -1.22 17.54 17.47
CA GLN A 255 -2.35 18.03 18.27
C GLN A 255 -2.48 17.29 19.61
N VAL A 256 -2.27 15.97 19.64
CA VAL A 256 -2.29 15.18 20.89
C VAL A 256 -1.15 15.60 21.82
N GLN A 257 0.05 15.81 21.29
CA GLN A 257 1.20 16.28 22.08
C GLN A 257 0.97 17.70 22.62
N ILE A 258 0.47 18.61 21.78
CA ILE A 258 0.10 19.98 22.18
C ILE A 258 -0.94 19.95 23.30
N LYS A 259 -1.99 19.12 23.20
CA LYS A 259 -3.00 18.96 24.26
C LYS A 259 -2.39 18.46 25.57
N LYS A 260 -1.46 17.49 25.53
CA LYS A 260 -0.76 16.99 26.73
C LYS A 260 0.10 18.08 27.37
N ILE A 261 0.86 18.83 26.57
CA ILE A 261 1.69 19.94 27.07
C ILE A 261 0.81 21.05 27.65
N ALA A 262 -0.29 21.40 26.98
CA ALA A 262 -1.27 22.36 27.45
C ALA A 262 -1.84 21.96 28.82
N GLN A 263 -2.22 20.70 29.01
CA GLN A 263 -2.68 20.20 30.32
C GLN A 263 -1.61 20.31 31.41
N ILE A 264 -0.35 20.02 31.10
CA ILE A 264 0.77 20.20 32.05
C ILE A 264 0.95 21.69 32.39
N GLN A 265 0.90 22.57 31.40
CA GLN A 265 1.00 24.01 31.60
C GLN A 265 -0.13 24.57 32.48
N ILE A 266 -1.37 24.12 32.28
CA ILE A 266 -2.51 24.47 33.14
C ILE A 266 -2.23 24.06 34.59
N LYS A 267 -1.79 22.81 34.82
CA LYS A 267 -1.46 22.32 36.17
C LYS A 267 -0.31 23.08 36.82
N GLN A 268 0.62 23.60 36.03
CA GLN A 268 1.77 24.38 36.49
C GLN A 268 1.46 25.89 36.62
N GLY A 269 0.23 26.33 36.33
CA GLY A 269 -0.13 27.75 36.30
C GLY A 269 0.57 28.54 35.17
N LYS A 270 1.15 27.86 34.18
CA LYS A 270 1.78 28.47 33.00
C LYS A 270 0.73 28.80 31.94
N VAL A 271 -0.13 29.75 32.28
CA VAL A 271 -1.26 30.19 31.46
C VAL A 271 -1.20 31.71 31.29
N ILE A 272 -1.72 32.21 30.17
CA ILE A 272 -1.81 33.63 29.84
C ILE A 272 -3.29 33.97 29.69
N LYS A 273 -3.70 35.13 30.20
CA LYS A 273 -5.02 35.67 29.93
C LYS A 273 -5.00 36.36 28.56
N CYS A 274 -5.85 35.92 27.63
CA CYS A 274 -6.04 36.59 26.36
C CYS A 274 -6.65 37.96 26.56
N GLU A 275 -6.01 38.99 26.01
CA GLU A 275 -6.49 40.38 26.13
C GLU A 275 -7.73 40.63 25.27
N GLN A 276 -7.92 39.88 24.18
CA GLN A 276 -9.03 40.04 23.25
C GLN A 276 -10.35 39.48 23.80
N CYS A 277 -10.34 38.29 24.41
CA CYS A 277 -11.55 37.62 24.89
C CYS A 277 -11.63 37.46 26.42
N GLY A 278 -10.52 37.71 27.14
CA GLY A 278 -10.43 37.55 28.58
C GLY A 278 -10.24 36.11 29.08
N GLU A 279 -10.19 35.11 28.20
CA GLU A 279 -10.02 33.70 28.57
C GLU A 279 -8.58 33.39 29.04
N ILE A 280 -8.45 32.42 29.94
CA ILE A 280 -7.14 31.92 30.41
C ILE A 280 -6.73 30.75 29.54
N VAL A 281 -5.65 30.92 28.78
CA VAL A 281 -5.19 29.99 27.75
C VAL A 281 -3.78 29.50 28.08
N PRO A 282 -3.46 28.21 27.86
CA PRO A 282 -2.08 27.72 27.97
C PRO A 282 -1.15 28.47 27.02
N ILE A 283 0.08 28.79 27.45
CA ILE A 283 1.06 29.55 26.65
C ILE A 283 1.25 28.93 25.27
N ILE A 284 1.33 27.59 25.20
CA ILE A 284 1.57 26.88 23.94
C ILE A 284 0.42 27.01 22.92
N LEU A 285 -0.79 27.34 23.38
CA LEU A 285 -1.98 27.51 22.54
C LEU A 285 -2.32 28.99 22.27
N PHE A 286 -1.56 29.92 22.84
CA PHE A 286 -1.91 31.34 22.81
C PHE A 286 -1.99 31.89 21.38
N GLN A 287 -1.01 31.59 20.53
CA GLN A 287 -1.02 32.05 19.15
C GLN A 287 -2.21 31.50 18.35
N GLN A 288 -2.46 30.19 18.44
CA GLN A 288 -3.62 29.56 17.78
C GLN A 288 -4.95 30.16 18.25
N HIS A 289 -5.06 30.46 19.54
CA HIS A 289 -6.24 31.11 20.10
C HIS A 289 -6.44 32.53 19.54
N VAL A 290 -5.37 33.32 19.43
CA VAL A 290 -5.40 34.66 18.82
C VAL A 290 -5.72 34.58 17.33
N ASP A 291 -5.15 33.63 16.60
CA ASP A 291 -5.41 33.44 15.17
C ASP A 291 -6.89 33.10 14.92
N VAL A 292 -7.47 32.18 15.70
CA VAL A 292 -8.91 31.85 15.61
C VAL A 292 -9.77 33.07 15.97
N PHE A 293 -9.40 33.83 17.00
CA PHE A 293 -10.14 35.04 17.35
C PHE A 293 -10.07 36.08 16.23
N ASN A 294 -8.90 36.32 15.65
CA ASN A 294 -8.75 37.24 14.52
C ASN A 294 -9.56 36.77 13.31
N THR A 295 -9.53 35.48 12.97
CA THR A 295 -10.30 34.94 11.84
C THR A 295 -11.80 35.09 12.05
N LEU A 296 -12.30 34.86 13.27
CA LEU A 296 -13.73 34.98 13.59
C LEU A 296 -14.22 36.44 13.68
N TYR A 297 -13.32 37.41 13.88
CA TYR A 297 -13.67 38.82 14.05
C TYR A 297 -13.25 39.71 12.87
N ASP A 298 -12.41 39.22 11.94
CA ASP A 298 -12.15 39.84 10.64
C ASP A 298 -13.29 39.61 9.64
N ASP A 299 -14.27 38.75 9.94
CA ASP A 299 -15.49 38.52 9.14
C ASP A 299 -16.47 39.73 9.14
N ASN A 300 -16.03 40.91 9.55
CA ASN A 300 -16.68 42.19 9.27
C ASN A 300 -15.81 43.05 8.35
N ILE A 301 -15.64 42.64 7.09
CA ILE A 301 -15.52 43.51 5.88
C ILE A 301 -15.62 42.60 4.63
N ASP A 302 -16.77 42.63 3.95
CA ASP A 302 -16.96 42.43 2.51
C ASP A 302 -16.22 41.29 1.74
N GLU A 303 -16.25 40.04 2.21
CA GLU A 303 -15.76 38.90 1.40
C GLU A 303 -16.77 37.76 1.19
N TYR A 304 -17.99 38.12 0.77
CA TYR A 304 -18.93 37.17 0.14
C TYR A 304 -18.91 37.25 -1.40
N LYS A 305 -17.83 37.78 -1.99
CA LYS A 305 -17.69 37.96 -3.45
C LYS A 305 -16.55 37.18 -4.12
N SER A 306 -15.70 36.45 -3.40
CA SER A 306 -14.51 35.81 -4.00
C SER A 306 -14.57 34.27 -4.11
N ILE A 307 -15.73 33.63 -3.90
CA ILE A 307 -15.85 32.16 -4.10
C ILE A 307 -15.80 31.76 -5.59
N GLU A 308 -16.00 32.69 -6.54
CA GLU A 308 -15.85 32.42 -7.99
C GLU A 308 -14.51 32.87 -8.58
N GLU A 309 -13.65 33.61 -7.85
CA GLU A 309 -12.42 34.19 -8.44
C GLU A 309 -11.09 33.55 -7.97
N VAL A 310 -11.12 32.57 -7.06
CA VAL A 310 -9.95 31.69 -6.78
C VAL A 310 -9.90 30.51 -7.77
N GLU A 311 -10.57 30.61 -8.93
CA GLU A 311 -10.45 29.64 -10.02
C GLU A 311 -9.26 29.88 -10.95
N GLN A 312 -8.43 30.93 -10.79
CA GLN A 312 -7.46 31.30 -11.83
C GLN A 312 -6.05 31.78 -11.43
N ALA A 313 -5.58 31.59 -10.20
CA ALA A 313 -4.29 32.20 -9.81
C ALA A 313 -3.28 31.33 -9.04
N ASP A 314 -3.37 30.00 -9.09
CA ASP A 314 -2.23 29.16 -8.71
C ASP A 314 -1.87 28.23 -9.87
N ASP A 315 -0.61 28.29 -10.30
CA ASP A 315 0.01 27.42 -11.30
C ASP A 315 -0.51 25.97 -11.14
N GLU A 316 -1.36 25.52 -12.08
CA GLU A 316 -2.04 24.20 -12.07
C GLU A 316 -1.10 22.98 -11.96
N ASN A 317 0.21 23.22 -12.01
CA ASN A 317 1.26 22.23 -11.96
C ASN A 317 1.94 22.04 -10.60
N ASN A 318 1.74 22.93 -9.61
CA ASN A 318 2.51 22.87 -8.34
C ASN A 318 1.71 22.93 -7.04
N SER A 319 0.40 23.19 -7.05
CA SER A 319 -0.41 23.07 -5.85
C SER A 319 -0.92 21.63 -5.66
N SER A 320 -1.05 21.20 -4.39
CA SER A 320 -1.58 19.87 -4.02
C SER A 320 -3.06 19.72 -4.42
N TYR A 321 -3.78 20.83 -4.55
CA TYR A 321 -5.23 20.85 -4.76
C TYR A 321 -5.69 20.30 -6.13
N PRO A 322 -5.22 20.80 -7.30
CA PRO A 322 -5.54 20.20 -8.60
C PRO A 322 -5.04 18.76 -8.72
N ALA A 323 -3.93 18.44 -8.04
CA ALA A 323 -3.37 17.09 -8.01
C ALA A 323 -4.32 16.09 -7.32
N ILE A 324 -4.89 16.49 -6.19
CA ILE A 324 -5.86 15.71 -5.43
C ILE A 324 -7.16 15.56 -6.22
N LYS A 325 -7.69 16.64 -6.83
CA LYS A 325 -8.89 16.56 -7.67
C LYS A 325 -8.73 15.52 -8.81
N ARG A 326 -7.58 15.52 -9.49
CA ARG A 326 -7.26 14.51 -10.52
C ARG A 326 -7.23 13.07 -9.99
N VAL A 327 -6.80 12.85 -8.75
CA VAL A 327 -6.84 11.52 -8.12
C VAL A 327 -8.27 11.04 -7.88
N ASN A 328 -9.21 11.94 -7.59
CA ASN A 328 -10.63 11.58 -7.46
C ASN A 328 -11.21 11.14 -8.80
N GLU A 329 -10.95 11.94 -9.84
CA GLU A 329 -11.34 11.62 -11.21
C GLU A 329 -10.75 10.26 -11.63
N ASP A 330 -9.48 9.99 -11.29
CA ASP A 330 -8.84 8.69 -11.53
C ASP A 330 -9.53 7.52 -10.81
N LEU A 331 -9.99 7.71 -9.58
CA LEU A 331 -10.65 6.65 -8.82
C LEU A 331 -12.01 6.30 -9.41
N GLU A 332 -12.75 7.32 -9.83
CA GLU A 332 -14.10 7.20 -10.36
C GLU A 332 -14.12 6.74 -11.83
N GLU A 333 -13.22 7.28 -12.67
CA GLU A 333 -13.23 7.05 -14.12
C GLU A 333 -12.36 5.86 -14.57
N GLU A 334 -11.23 5.59 -13.91
CA GLU A 334 -10.29 4.53 -14.30
C GLU A 334 -10.48 3.22 -13.50
N GLY A 335 -11.56 3.11 -12.71
CA GLY A 335 -11.86 1.89 -11.92
C GLY A 335 -10.81 1.59 -10.83
N LEU A 336 -10.00 2.58 -10.45
CA LEU A 336 -8.91 2.39 -9.48
C LEU A 336 -9.40 2.23 -8.03
N ILE A 337 -10.69 2.46 -7.78
CA ILE A 337 -11.37 2.12 -6.51
C ILE A 337 -11.06 0.69 -6.09
N GLU A 338 -11.05 -0.29 -6.99
CA GLU A 338 -10.81 -1.70 -6.65
C GLU A 338 -9.36 -1.97 -6.23
N THR A 339 -8.42 -1.17 -6.76
CA THR A 339 -7.00 -1.19 -6.35
C THR A 339 -6.85 -0.62 -4.93
N VAL A 340 -7.48 0.52 -4.65
CA VAL A 340 -7.49 1.13 -3.30
C VAL A 340 -8.22 0.25 -2.29
N GLN A 341 -9.36 -0.32 -2.66
CA GLN A 341 -10.11 -1.28 -1.84
C GLN A 341 -9.27 -2.53 -1.56
N SER A 342 -8.62 -3.13 -2.57
CA SER A 342 -7.74 -4.27 -2.30
C SER A 342 -6.62 -3.93 -1.30
N ASN A 343 -6.18 -2.67 -1.30
CA ASN A 343 -5.24 -2.14 -0.33
C ASN A 343 -5.88 -1.85 1.04
N LEU A 344 -7.18 -1.59 1.18
CA LEU A 344 -7.78 -1.20 2.47
C LEU A 344 -8.50 -2.33 3.22
N PHE A 345 -8.80 -3.46 2.59
CA PHE A 345 -9.72 -4.48 3.13
C PHE A 345 -9.12 -5.52 4.12
N SER A 346 -8.03 -5.23 4.85
CA SER A 346 -7.36 -6.25 5.70
C SER A 346 -7.56 -6.13 7.22
N LYS A 347 -8.55 -5.39 7.73
CA LYS A 347 -8.97 -5.49 9.14
C LYS A 347 -10.41 -6.03 9.21
N ASN A 348 -10.60 -7.06 10.02
CA ASN A 348 -11.90 -7.69 10.24
C ASN A 348 -12.92 -6.71 10.85
N GLU A 349 -14.18 -6.97 10.50
CA GLU A 349 -15.48 -6.45 10.98
C GLU A 349 -15.99 -5.09 10.48
N ASP A 350 -15.16 -4.14 10.07
CA ASP A 350 -15.69 -2.86 9.60
C ASP A 350 -15.62 -2.69 8.07
N ARG A 351 -16.48 -3.44 7.38
CA ARG A 351 -16.62 -3.45 5.89
C ARG A 351 -16.91 -2.08 5.26
N TYR A 352 -17.23 -1.06 6.05
CA TYR A 352 -17.53 0.30 5.59
C TYR A 352 -16.55 1.37 6.08
N ILE A 353 -15.69 1.08 7.07
CA ILE A 353 -14.91 2.13 7.74
C ILE A 353 -13.63 2.48 6.97
N ASN A 354 -12.97 1.57 6.26
CA ASN A 354 -11.68 1.92 5.63
C ASN A 354 -11.78 2.72 4.32
N VAL A 355 -12.84 2.52 3.52
CA VAL A 355 -13.09 3.37 2.33
C VAL A 355 -13.58 4.75 2.79
N LEU A 356 -14.42 4.81 3.83
CA LEU A 356 -14.81 6.07 4.45
C LEU A 356 -13.62 6.76 5.13
N GLU A 357 -12.69 6.07 5.81
CA GLU A 357 -11.44 6.66 6.31
C GLU A 357 -10.55 7.16 5.17
N PHE A 358 -10.44 6.42 4.06
CA PHE A 358 -9.74 6.92 2.87
C PHE A 358 -10.40 8.20 2.37
N PHE A 359 -11.75 8.24 2.25
CA PHE A 359 -12.53 9.43 1.90
C PHE A 359 -12.52 10.53 2.99
N GLN A 360 -12.32 10.21 4.26
CA GLN A 360 -12.30 11.15 5.39
C GLN A 360 -10.92 11.82 5.51
N ILE A 361 -9.85 11.03 5.37
CA ILE A 361 -8.48 11.51 5.09
C ILE A 361 -8.51 12.39 3.82
N TYR A 362 -9.26 11.95 2.79
CA TYR A 362 -9.49 12.72 1.56
C TYR A 362 -10.19 14.06 1.78
N GLN A 363 -11.25 14.09 2.59
CA GLN A 363 -12.05 15.28 2.89
C GLN A 363 -11.40 16.20 3.93
N ASN A 364 -10.46 15.70 4.73
CA ASN A 364 -9.70 16.51 5.68
C ASN A 364 -8.50 17.19 4.99
N ALA A 365 -7.90 16.55 3.97
CA ALA A 365 -6.95 17.19 3.06
C ALA A 365 -7.56 18.34 2.21
N TRP A 366 -8.90 18.44 2.18
CA TRP A 366 -9.68 19.53 1.55
C TRP A 366 -9.83 20.78 2.44
N ARG A 367 -9.47 20.72 3.73
CA ARG A 367 -9.69 21.80 4.72
C ARG A 367 -8.42 22.51 5.18
N LEU A 368 -7.27 22.18 4.60
CA LEU A 368 -6.00 22.89 4.70
C LEU A 368 -5.68 23.53 3.35
#